data_AF-A0A2A9NXK4-F1
#
_entry.id   AF-A0A2A9NXK4-F1
#
_cell.length_a   1.000
_cell.length_b   1.000
_cell.length_c   1.000
_cell.angle_alpha   90.00
_cell.angle_beta   90.00
_cell.angle_gamma   90.00
#
_symmetry.space_group_name_H-M   'P 1'
#
loop_
_entity.id
_entity.type
_entity.pdbx_description
1 polymer ?
#
loop_
_entity_poly.entity_id
_entity_poly.type
_entity_poly.pdbx_seq_one_letter_code
_entity_poly.pdbx_strand_id
1 'polypeptide(L)'
;MRAALAKQASLMGDPSIAKRDPLSSLSFSCLPSNVVQTQTSLLKHYRKRKDSAFSPTGSDGQPIRRYSDRNRELWSFGGTAGLSIKGPSVP
;
A
#
# COMPACT_ATOMS: atom_id res chain seq x y z
N MET A 1 14.12 -8.30 16.51
CA MET A 1 12.63 -8.35 16.45
C MET A 1 11.98 -9.25 17.50
N ARG A 2 12.53 -10.42 17.87
CA ARG A 2 11.95 -11.26 18.96
C ARG A 2 11.77 -10.52 20.29
N ALA A 3 12.71 -9.65 20.67
CA ALA A 3 12.59 -8.83 21.88
C ALA A 3 11.36 -7.90 21.86
N ALA A 4 10.97 -7.40 20.67
CA ALA A 4 9.78 -6.55 20.53
C ALA A 4 8.49 -7.35 20.75
N LEU A 5 8.41 -8.59 20.23
CA LEU A 5 7.27 -9.49 20.50
C LEU A 5 7.18 -9.88 21.98
N ALA A 6 8.32 -10.09 22.66
CA ALA A 6 8.34 -10.36 24.09
C ALA A 6 7.84 -9.16 24.91
N LYS A 7 8.26 -7.94 24.55
CA LYS A 7 7.77 -6.71 25.17
C LYS A 7 6.27 -6.53 24.92
N GLN A 8 5.81 -6.78 23.71
CA GLN A 8 4.39 -6.71 23.37
C GLN A 8 3.54 -7.74 24.11
N ALA A 9 4.03 -8.98 24.24
CA ALA A 9 3.40 -10.03 25.04
C ALA A 9 3.21 -9.59 26.50
N SER A 10 4.23 -8.96 27.08
CA SER A 10 4.15 -8.40 28.44
C SER A 10 3.14 -7.26 28.54
N LEU A 11 3.11 -6.34 27.57
CA LEU A 11 2.18 -5.21 27.56
C LEU A 11 0.71 -5.64 27.41
N MET A 12 0.46 -6.71 26.64
CA MET A 12 -0.89 -7.22 26.37
C MET A 12 -1.33 -8.33 27.32
N GLY A 13 -0.42 -8.83 28.17
CA GLY A 13 -0.69 -9.96 29.06
C GLY A 13 -0.92 -11.29 28.33
N ASP A 14 -0.48 -11.41 27.07
CA ASP A 14 -0.67 -12.61 26.25
C ASP A 14 0.69 -13.22 25.85
N PRO A 15 1.10 -14.34 26.48
CA PRO A 15 2.37 -14.99 26.18
C PRO A 15 2.41 -15.65 24.79
N SER A 16 1.25 -15.85 24.14
CA SER A 16 1.20 -16.40 22.79
C SER A 16 1.87 -15.49 21.76
N ILE A 17 1.88 -14.16 22.01
CA ILE A 17 2.48 -13.15 21.13
C ILE A 17 4.00 -13.35 20.98
N ALA A 18 4.68 -13.77 22.06
CA ALA A 18 6.12 -13.97 22.05
C ALA A 18 6.58 -15.13 21.14
N LYS A 19 5.67 -16.06 20.80
CA LYS A 19 5.93 -17.23 19.94
C LYS A 19 5.65 -16.95 18.46
N ARG A 20 5.11 -15.78 18.12
CA ARG A 20 4.74 -15.44 16.74
C ARG A 20 5.99 -15.19 15.88
N ASP A 21 5.80 -15.25 14.56
CA ASP A 21 6.88 -15.05 13.61
C ASP A 21 7.33 -13.57 13.59
N PRO A 22 8.57 -13.26 13.99
CA PRO A 22 9.07 -11.89 14.00
C PRO A 22 9.28 -11.28 12.60
N LEU A 23 9.29 -12.08 11.52
CA LEU A 23 9.44 -11.57 10.15
C LEU A 23 8.11 -11.11 9.54
N SER A 24 6.99 -11.54 10.11
CA SER A 24 5.66 -11.10 9.71
C SER A 24 5.26 -9.84 10.49
N SER A 25 4.97 -8.75 9.77
CA SER A 25 4.44 -7.52 10.37
C SER A 25 3.11 -7.75 11.09
N LEU A 26 2.31 -8.72 10.64
CA LEU A 26 1.03 -9.09 11.25
C LEU A 26 1.19 -9.71 12.64
N SER A 27 2.35 -10.28 12.97
CA SER A 27 2.61 -10.84 14.30
C SER A 27 2.56 -9.80 15.42
N PHE A 28 2.81 -8.54 15.07
CA PHE A 28 2.73 -7.39 15.97
C PHE A 28 1.32 -6.81 16.10
N SER A 29 0.33 -7.33 15.37
CA SER A 29 -1.07 -6.92 15.53
C SER A 29 -1.68 -7.49 16.80
N CYS A 30 -2.38 -6.63 17.54
CA CYS A 30 -3.21 -7.01 18.71
C CYS A 30 -4.71 -6.93 18.41
N LEU A 31 -5.10 -6.94 17.14
CA LEU A 31 -6.52 -6.83 16.79
C LEU A 31 -7.29 -8.04 17.32
N PRO A 32 -8.48 -7.83 17.92
CA PRO A 32 -9.31 -8.92 18.38
C PRO A 32 -9.88 -9.72 17.20
N SER A 33 -10.19 -10.99 17.44
CA SER A 33 -10.56 -11.95 16.39
C SER A 33 -11.80 -11.53 15.58
N ASN A 34 -12.76 -10.87 16.22
CA ASN A 34 -13.95 -10.32 15.56
C ASN A 34 -13.59 -9.23 14.52
N VAL A 35 -12.63 -8.36 14.84
CA VAL A 35 -12.16 -7.31 13.92
C VAL A 35 -11.40 -7.93 12.76
N VAL A 36 -10.57 -8.94 13.02
CA VAL A 36 -9.87 -9.67 11.96
C VAL A 36 -10.86 -10.32 11.00
N GLN A 37 -11.90 -10.98 11.51
CA GLN A 37 -12.92 -11.64 10.68
C GLN A 37 -13.72 -10.65 9.85
N THR A 38 -14.18 -9.55 10.46
CA THR A 38 -14.96 -8.51 9.77
C THR A 38 -14.13 -7.82 8.68
N GLN A 39 -12.90 -7.40 9.00
CA GLN A 39 -12.00 -6.79 8.01
C GLN A 39 -11.63 -7.76 6.89
N THR A 40 -11.36 -9.03 7.20
CA THR A 40 -11.05 -10.05 6.19
C THR A 40 -12.25 -10.26 5.24
N SER A 41 -13.47 -10.25 5.77
CA SER A 41 -14.70 -10.39 4.98
C SER A 41 -14.93 -9.19 4.06
N LEU A 42 -14.71 -7.98 4.57
CA LEU A 42 -14.77 -6.75 3.77
C LEU A 42 -13.73 -6.76 2.65
N LEU A 43 -12.48 -7.11 2.97
CA LEU A 43 -11.42 -7.22 1.96
C LEU A 43 -11.76 -8.23 0.86
N LYS A 44 -12.34 -9.38 1.21
CA LYS A 44 -12.84 -10.35 0.21
C LYS A 44 -13.92 -9.75 -0.68
N HIS A 45 -14.82 -8.95 -0.11
CA HIS A 45 -15.87 -8.30 -0.87
C HIS A 45 -15.32 -7.25 -1.83
N TYR A 46 -14.48 -6.34 -1.35
CA TYR A 46 -13.89 -5.27 -2.17
C TYR A 46 -12.85 -5.76 -3.20
N ARG A 47 -12.23 -6.92 -2.97
CA ARG A 47 -11.37 -7.56 -3.97
C ARG A 47 -12.14 -8.07 -5.18
N LYS A 48 -13.46 -8.30 -5.07
CA LYS A 48 -14.26 -8.70 -6.23
C LYS A 48 -14.18 -7.61 -7.28
N ARG A 49 -13.88 -7.99 -8.53
CA ARG A 49 -13.86 -7.07 -9.67
C ARG A 49 -12.83 -5.94 -9.56
N LYS A 50 -11.80 -6.07 -8.70
CA LYS A 50 -10.74 -5.06 -8.57
C LYS A 50 -10.11 -4.70 -9.92
N ASP A 51 -9.86 -5.69 -10.76
CA ASP A 51 -9.22 -5.49 -12.07
C ASP A 51 -10.16 -4.88 -13.13
N SER A 52 -11.46 -4.90 -12.87
CA SER A 52 -12.48 -4.23 -13.67
C SER A 52 -13.03 -2.96 -13.01
N ALA A 53 -12.49 -2.56 -11.85
CA ALA A 53 -12.89 -1.34 -11.18
C ALA A 53 -12.33 -0.14 -11.95
N PHE A 54 -13.12 0.93 -12.03
CA PHE A 54 -12.65 2.16 -12.66
C PHE A 54 -11.44 2.71 -11.90
N SER A 55 -10.30 2.78 -12.59
CA SER A 55 -9.10 3.45 -12.08
C SER A 55 -9.01 4.84 -12.72
N PRO A 56 -8.90 5.93 -11.93
CA PRO A 56 -8.67 7.27 -12.48
C PRO A 56 -7.27 7.40 -13.09
N THR A 57 -6.42 6.39 -12.90
CA THR A 57 -5.07 6.30 -13.44
C THR A 57 -4.96 5.17 -14.46
N GLY A 58 -4.07 5.36 -15.44
CA GLY A 58 -3.70 4.35 -16.42
C GLY A 58 -2.98 3.16 -15.81
N SER A 59 -2.63 2.19 -16.64
CA SER A 59 -1.86 0.99 -16.26
C SER A 59 -0.46 1.30 -15.71
N ASP A 60 0.06 2.49 -16.02
CA ASP A 60 1.30 3.07 -15.52
C ASP A 60 1.14 3.81 -14.17
N GLY A 61 -0.07 3.86 -13.62
CA GLY A 61 -0.39 4.56 -12.38
C GLY A 61 -0.44 6.09 -12.52
N GLN A 62 -0.31 6.63 -13.74
CA GLN A 62 -0.41 8.06 -14.00
C GLN A 62 -1.85 8.47 -14.33
N PRO A 63 -2.28 9.70 -14.02
CA PRO A 63 -3.59 10.20 -14.42
C PRO A 63 -3.75 10.13 -15.95
N ILE A 64 -4.93 9.71 -16.41
CA ILE A 64 -5.23 9.68 -17.86
C ILE A 64 -5.17 11.11 -18.41
N ARG A 65 -4.34 11.33 -19.44
CA ARG A 65 -4.16 12.63 -20.10
C ARG A 65 -5.51 13.19 -20.57
N ARG A 66 -5.92 14.35 -20.05
CA ARG A 66 -7.04 15.11 -20.64
C ARG A 66 -6.58 15.80 -21.91
N TYR A 67 -7.46 15.90 -22.89
CA TYR A 67 -7.16 16.51 -24.19
C TYR A 67 -6.72 17.98 -24.05
N SER A 68 -7.26 18.71 -23.08
CA SER A 68 -6.87 20.09 -22.72
C SER A 68 -5.42 20.23 -22.28
N ASP A 69 -4.86 19.17 -21.70
CA ASP A 69 -3.53 19.16 -21.08
C ASP A 69 -2.46 18.72 -22.10
N ARG A 70 -2.84 18.61 -23.38
CA ARG A 70 -1.94 18.23 -24.47
C ARG A 70 -0.84 19.26 -24.72
N ASN A 71 -1.14 20.54 -24.56
CA ASN A 71 -0.23 21.62 -24.96
C ASN A 71 0.51 22.29 -23.78
N ARG A 72 0.24 21.88 -22.52
CA ARG A 72 0.65 22.68 -21.36
C ARG A 72 1.97 22.29 -20.71
N GLU A 73 2.44 21.04 -20.81
CA GLU A 73 3.76 20.64 -20.29
C GLU A 73 4.37 19.50 -21.12
N LEU A 74 5.71 19.53 -21.28
CA LEU A 74 6.49 18.42 -21.80
C LEU A 74 6.35 17.25 -20.81
N TRP A 75 5.53 16.27 -21.20
CA TRP A 75 5.39 15.01 -20.52
C TRP A 75 6.78 14.43 -20.29
N SER A 76 7.17 14.27 -19.03
CA SER A 76 8.41 13.66 -18.56
C SER A 76 8.99 12.65 -19.56
N PHE A 77 10.17 12.91 -20.10
CA PHE A 77 10.86 11.93 -20.93
C PHE A 77 11.26 10.74 -20.06
N GLY A 78 10.86 9.54 -20.47
CA GLY A 78 11.37 8.31 -19.87
C GLY A 78 12.87 8.22 -20.12
N GLY A 79 13.67 8.57 -19.10
CA GLY A 79 15.10 8.32 -19.14
C GLY A 79 15.36 6.81 -19.20
N THR A 80 16.44 6.43 -19.90
CA THR A 80 16.86 5.04 -20.16
C THR A 80 17.04 4.13 -18.94
N ALA A 81 16.84 4.64 -17.72
CA ALA A 81 16.93 3.91 -16.45
C ALA A 81 15.65 3.96 -15.57
N GLY A 82 14.50 4.40 -16.11
CA GLY A 82 13.24 4.43 -15.34
C GLY A 82 13.15 5.55 -14.28
N LEU A 83 14.10 6.49 -14.26
CA LEU A 83 14.03 7.70 -13.45
C LEU A 83 13.35 8.82 -14.24
N SER A 84 12.23 9.32 -13.69
CA SER A 84 11.50 10.46 -14.24
C SER A 84 12.17 11.76 -13.79
N ILE A 85 12.84 12.44 -14.73
CA ILE A 85 13.49 13.73 -14.47
C ILE A 85 12.48 14.84 -14.78
N LYS A 86 12.12 15.64 -13.76
CA LYS A 86 11.38 16.88 -13.98
C LYS A 86 12.29 17.84 -14.76
N GLY A 87 11.84 18.29 -15.93
CA GLY A 87 12.55 19.31 -16.69
C GLY A 87 12.68 20.62 -15.90
N PRO A 88 13.71 21.45 -16.17
CA PRO A 88 13.88 22.71 -15.48
C PRO A 88 12.66 23.60 -15.74
N SER A 89 12.10 24.17 -14.67
CA SER A 89 11.09 25.21 -14.76
C SER A 89 11.71 26.42 -15.46
N VAL A 90 11.31 26.65 -16.70
CA VAL A 90 11.60 27.90 -17.40
C VAL A 90 10.78 29.01 -16.70
N PRO A 91 11.37 30.19 -16.40
CA PRO A 91 10.69 31.27 -15.67
C PRO A 91 9.45 31.81 -16.39
#